data_AF-A0A9E1JYP5-F1
#
_entry.id   AF-A0A9E1JYP5-F1
#
_cell.length_a   1.000
_cell.length_b   1.000
_cell.length_c   1.000
_cell.angle_alpha   90.00
_cell.angle_beta   90.00
_cell.angle_gamma   90.00
#
_symmetry.space_group_name_H-M   'P 1'
#
loop_
_entity.id
_entity.type
_entity.pdbx_description
1 polymer ?
#
loop_
_entity_poly.entity_id
_entity_poly.type
_entity_poly.pdbx_seq_one_letter_code
_entity_poly.pdbx_strand_id
1 'polypeptide(L)' 'MKNIKAFLYMGSWTLIIAIILYSQGAHIHFRELNWAIGTSLILLITHMVNMAIYFKVAGNEPYKWFK' A
#
# COMPACT_ATOMS: atom_id res chain seq x y z
N MET A 1 -4.93 20.17 0.69
CA MET A 1 -4.05 19.68 1.79
C MET A 1 -4.41 18.28 2.32
N LYS A 2 -5.69 17.88 2.43
CA LYS A 2 -6.07 16.55 2.94
C LYS A 2 -5.53 15.40 2.08
N ASN A 3 -5.54 15.56 0.75
CA ASN A 3 -4.99 14.56 -0.18
C ASN A 3 -3.49 14.35 0.02
N ILE A 4 -2.71 15.42 0.20
CA ILE A 4 -1.27 15.33 0.52
C ILE A 4 -1.05 14.57 1.82
N LYS A 5 -1.84 14.85 2.87
CA LYS A 5 -1.79 14.09 4.14
C LYS A 5 -2.13 12.61 3.92
N ALA A 6 -3.15 12.30 3.13
CA ALA A 6 -3.50 10.92 2.78
C ALA A 6 -2.33 10.21 2.07
N PHE A 7 -1.70 10.86 1.09
CA PHE A 7 -0.53 10.32 0.40
C PHE A 7 0.67 10.09 1.33
N LEU A 8 0.91 10.98 2.31
CA LEU A 8 1.95 10.78 3.31
C LEU A 8 1.68 9.55 4.19
N TYR A 9 0.43 9.36 4.65
CA TYR A 9 0.06 8.19 5.44
C TYR A 9 0.15 6.89 4.63
N MET A 10 -0.37 6.89 3.40
CA MET A 10 -0.27 5.73 2.49
C MET A 10 1.19 5.42 2.15
N GLY A 11 2.00 6.44 1.88
CA GLY A 11 3.42 6.28 1.57
C GLY A 11 4.19 5.69 2.75
N SER A 12 3.93 6.17 3.96
CA SER A 12 4.53 5.62 5.19
C SER A 12 4.13 4.16 5.41
N TRP A 13 2.85 3.83 5.25
CA TRP A 13 2.36 2.45 5.35
C TRP A 13 3.02 1.54 4.30
N THR A 14 3.04 1.98 3.05
CA THR A 14 3.63 1.22 1.94
C THR A 14 5.13 1.02 2.14
N LEU A 15 5.85 2.02 2.65
CA LEU A 15 7.29 1.91 2.95
C LEU A 15 7.57 0.89 4.05
N ILE A 16 6.74 0.86 5.10
CA ILE A 16 6.86 -0.15 6.17
C ILE A 16 6.70 -1.57 5.58
N ILE A 17 5.66 -1.79 4.76
CA ILE A 17 5.46 -3.09 4.10
C ILE A 17 6.61 -3.43 3.17
N ALA A 18 7.12 -2.46 2.40
CA ALA A 18 8.26 -2.66 1.51
C ALA A 18 9.51 -3.09 2.28
N ILE A 19 9.81 -2.46 3.43
CA ILE A 19 10.95 -2.84 4.28
C ILE A 19 10.77 -4.27 4.82
N ILE A 20 9.57 -4.63 5.27
CA ILE A 20 9.26 -5.97 5.78
C ILE A 20 9.43 -7.03 4.69
N LEU A 21 8.91 -6.79 3.48
CA LEU A 21 9.03 -7.73 2.36
C LEU A 21 10.48 -7.84 1.88
N TYR A 22 11.21 -6.72 1.85
CA TYR A 22 12.62 -6.70 1.47
C TYR A 22 13.48 -7.50 2.45
N SER A 23 13.30 -7.30 3.76
CA SER A 23 14.06 -8.00 4.80
C SER A 23 13.77 -9.50 4.85
N GLN A 24 12.57 -9.93 4.46
CA GLN A 24 12.21 -11.34 4.28
C GLN A 24 12.69 -11.93 2.93
N GLY A 25 13.37 -11.15 2.09
CA GLY A 25 13.91 -11.67 0.82
C GLY A 25 12.85 -11.91 -0.25
N ALA A 26 11.67 -11.28 -0.18
CA ALA A 26 10.62 -11.45 -1.18
C ALA A 26 11.10 -11.12 -2.61
N HIS A 27 12.03 -10.18 -2.73
CA HIS A 27 12.67 -9.81 -4.00
C HIS A 27 13.62 -10.87 -4.57
N ILE A 28 14.05 -11.84 -3.76
CA ILE A 28 14.90 -12.97 -4.15
C ILE A 28 14.02 -14.16 -4.52
N HIS A 29 13.03 -14.47 -3.68
CA HIS A 29 12.19 -15.66 -3.80
C HIS A 29 10.96 -15.47 -4.70
N PHE A 30 10.84 -14.36 -5.43
CA PHE A 30 9.64 -14.03 -6.23
C PHE A 30 9.24 -15.06 -7.30
N ARG A 31 10.17 -15.96 -7.68
CA ARG A 31 9.92 -17.04 -8.65
C ARG A 31 9.33 -18.30 -8.03
N GLU A 32 9.40 -18.44 -6.71
CA GLU A 32 8.82 -19.57 -6.01
C GLU A 32 7.32 -19.34 -5.84
N LEU A 33 6.51 -20.34 -6.20
CA LEU A 33 5.04 -20.19 -6.26
C LEU A 33 4.44 -19.72 -4.92
N ASN A 34 4.88 -20.31 -3.80
CA ASN A 34 4.39 -19.97 -2.47
C ASN A 34 4.71 -18.52 -2.10
N TRP A 35 5.92 -18.06 -2.41
CA TRP A 35 6.35 -16.68 -2.19
C TRP A 35 5.61 -15.70 -3.11
N ALA A 36 5.38 -16.07 -4.37
CA ALA A 36 4.64 -15.25 -5.31
C ALA A 36 3.19 -15.03 -4.85
N ILE A 37 2.50 -16.10 -4.43
CA ILE A 37 1.12 -16.03 -3.91
C ILE A 37 1.09 -15.20 -2.61
N GLY A 38 1.99 -15.50 -1.66
CA GLY A 38 2.05 -14.78 -0.38
C GLY A 38 2.34 -13.29 -0.55
N THR A 39 3.33 -12.95 -1.37
CA THR A 39 3.69 -11.54 -1.67
C THR A 39 2.54 -10.83 -2.38
N SER A 40 1.89 -11.48 -3.33
CA SER A 40 0.73 -10.91 -4.04
C SER A 40 -0.43 -10.61 -3.08
N LEU A 41 -0.72 -11.53 -2.14
CA LEU A 41 -1.76 -11.33 -1.15
C LEU A 41 -1.42 -10.16 -0.20
N ILE A 42 -0.17 -10.08 0.26
CA ILE A 42 0.29 -8.97 1.12
C ILE A 42 0.17 -7.63 0.39
N LEU A 43 0.59 -7.57 -0.88
CA LEU A 43 0.48 -6.35 -1.69
C LEU A 43 -0.97 -5.96 -1.95
N LEU A 44 -1.86 -6.93 -2.17
CA LEU A 44 -3.30 -6.68 -2.34
C LEU A 44 -3.91 -6.10 -1.06
N ILE A 45 -3.64 -6.70 0.10
CA ILE A 45 -4.10 -6.18 1.40
C ILE A 45 -3.53 -4.78 1.65
N THR A 46 -2.25 -4.57 1.34
CA THR A 46 -1.59 -3.26 1.47
C THR A 46 -2.30 -2.20 0.63
N HIS A 47 -2.69 -2.55 -0.61
CA HIS A 47 -3.46 -1.67 -1.47
C HIS A 47 -4.86 -1.37 -0.91
N MET A 48 -5.57 -2.38 -0.39
CA MET A 48 -6.89 -2.17 0.23
C MET A 48 -6.80 -1.24 1.45
N VAL A 49 -5.77 -1.41 2.29
CA VAL A 49 -5.49 -0.53 3.44
C VAL A 49 -5.15 0.89 2.97
N ASN A 50 -4.37 1.05 1.89
CA ASN A 50 -4.11 2.36 1.31
C ASN A 50 -5.41 3.06 0.89
N MET A 51 -6.33 2.34 0.24
CA MET A 51 -7.64 2.90 -0.11
C MET A 51 -8.46 3.26 1.14
N ALA A 52 -8.46 2.42 2.17
CA ALA A 52 -9.12 2.73 3.44
C ALA A 52 -8.55 4.00 4.11
N ILE A 53 -7.21 4.15 4.14
CA ILE A 53 -6.53 5.35 4.63
C ILE A 53 -6.93 6.57 3.79
N TYR A 54 -6.92 6.42 2.47
CA TYR A 54 -7.28 7.49 1.54
C TYR A 54 -8.70 8.00 1.82
N PHE A 55 -9.70 7.12 1.80
CA PHE A 55 -11.09 7.50 2.03
C PHE A 55 -11.34 8.07 3.43
N LYS A 56 -10.62 7.57 4.44
CA LYS A 56 -10.71 8.08 5.81
C LYS A 56 -10.17 9.51 5.94
N VAL A 57 -9.12 9.87 5.21
CA VAL A 57 -8.43 11.16 5.34
C VAL A 57 -8.91 12.19 4.32
N ALA A 58 -9.05 11.79 3.06
CA ALA A 58 -9.48 12.64 1.95
C ALA A 58 -11.01 12.75 1.83
N GLY A 59 -11.76 11.77 2.37
CA GLY A 59 -13.22 11.70 2.27
C GLY A 59 -13.71 10.92 1.05
N ASN A 60 -15.05 10.87 0.88
CA ASN A 60 -15.74 10.05 -0.13
C ASN A 60 -15.77 10.65 -1.55
N GLU A 61 -14.90 11.61 -1.87
CA GLU A 61 -14.92 12.30 -3.16
C GLU A 61 -13.59 12.13 -3.91
N PRO A 62 -13.24 10.87 -4.29
CA PRO A 62 -11.97 10.58 -4.97
C PRO A 62 -11.90 11.19 -6.37
N TYR A 63 -12.98 11.75 -6.90
CA TYR A 63 -12.99 12.43 -8.21
C TYR A 63 -12.76 13.95 -8.09
N LYS A 64 -12.70 14.51 -6.88
CA LYS A 64 -12.52 15.96 -6.66
C LYS A 64 -11.07 16.36 -6.37
N TRP A 65 -10.09 15.59 -6.86
CA TRP A 65 -8.66 15.85 -6.61
C TRP A 65 -8.20 17.24 -7.07
N PHE A 66 -8.92 17.86 -8.01
CA PHE A 66 -8.62 19.16 -8.61
C PHE A 66 -9.65 20.26 -8.33
N LYS A 67 -10.49 20.14 -7.29
CA LYS A 67 -11.33 21.26 -6.84
C LYS A 67 -10.63 22.09 -5.76
#